data_AF-A0AAI9G078-F1
#
_entry.id   AF-A0AAI9G078-F1
#
_cell.length_a   1.000
_cell.length_b   1.000
_cell.length_c   1.000
_cell.angle_alpha   90.00
_cell.angle_beta   90.00
_cell.angle_gamma   90.00
#
_symmetry.space_group_name_H-M   'P 1'
#
loop_
_entity.id
_entity.type
_entity.pdbx_description
1 polymer ?
#
loop_
_entity_poly.entity_id
_entity_poly.type
_entity_poly.pdbx_seq_one_letter_code
_entity_poly.pdbx_strand_id
1 'polypeptide(L)' 'MTPHGFGTFWLLYGQFGATMTIEQLRMTYFPSAKLKTMANKHTAGLLPPRVGDVYDTRDVASWWDAQREARAA' A
#
# COMPACT_ATOMS: atom_id res chain seq x y z
N MET A 1 17.62 -3.42 -8.55
CA MET A 1 17.93 -4.21 -7.32
C MET A 1 18.69 -3.28 -6.38
N THR A 2 18.03 -2.71 -5.36
CA THR A 2 18.71 -1.84 -4.39
C THR A 2 19.30 -2.66 -3.24
N PRO A 3 20.49 -2.31 -2.73
CA PRO A 3 21.27 -3.15 -1.83
C PRO A 3 20.92 -2.86 -0.37
N HIS A 4 20.76 -3.91 0.44
CA HIS A 4 20.90 -3.91 1.92
C HIS A 4 19.98 -2.99 2.76
N GLY A 5 18.71 -2.81 2.38
CA GLY A 5 17.64 -2.32 3.27
C GLY A 5 16.46 -3.27 3.23
N PHE A 6 15.79 -3.52 4.36
CA PHE A 6 14.53 -4.27 4.37
C PHE A 6 13.58 -3.66 3.32
N GLY A 7 13.26 -4.42 2.27
CA GLY A 7 12.37 -3.94 1.19
C GLY A 7 11.01 -3.51 1.75
N THR A 8 10.27 -2.68 1.00
CA THR A 8 8.95 -2.14 1.41
C THR A 8 8.05 -3.24 2.00
N PHE A 9 8.05 -4.44 1.39
CA PHE A 9 7.32 -5.59 1.91
C PHE A 9 7.67 -5.95 3.36
N TRP A 10 8.95 -6.07 3.71
CA TRP A 10 9.35 -6.48 5.06
C TRP A 10 9.01 -5.43 6.12
N LEU A 11 9.08 -4.15 5.75
CA LEU A 11 8.66 -3.04 6.63
C LEU A 11 7.16 -3.11 6.92
N LEU A 12 6.34 -3.26 5.88
CA LEU A 12 4.89 -3.35 6.06
C LEU A 12 4.48 -4.65 6.75
N TYR A 13 5.11 -5.78 6.40
CA TYR A 13 4.81 -7.09 6.99
C TYR A 13 5.15 -7.13 8.47
N GLY A 14 6.28 -6.54 8.89
CA GLY A 14 6.64 -6.45 10.29
C GLY A 14 5.63 -5.65 11.13
N GLN A 15 4.97 -4.65 10.53
CA GLN A 15 4.02 -3.78 11.22
C GLN A 15 2.57 -4.28 11.17
N PHE A 16 2.13 -4.81 10.03
CA PHE A 16 0.72 -5.11 9.77
C PHE A 16 0.45 -6.62 9.52
N GLY A 17 1.50 -7.43 9.34
CA GLY A 17 1.37 -8.85 8.99
C GLY A 17 1.05 -9.05 7.51
N ALA A 18 0.38 -10.16 7.20
CA ALA A 18 0.10 -10.58 5.83
C ALA A 18 -0.93 -9.68 5.10
N THR A 19 -1.78 -8.99 5.83
CA THR A 19 -2.87 -8.18 5.27
C THR A 19 -2.99 -6.83 5.95
N MET A 20 -3.35 -5.80 5.20
CA MET A 20 -3.65 -4.46 5.70
C MET A 20 -5.13 -4.10 5.50
N THR A 21 -5.73 -3.41 6.45
CA THR A 21 -7.06 -2.81 6.26
C THR A 21 -6.96 -1.53 5.45
N ILE A 22 -8.10 -1.06 4.91
CA ILE A 22 -8.16 0.25 4.23
C ILE A 22 -7.76 1.40 5.15
N GLU A 23 -7.99 1.26 6.46
CA GLU A 23 -7.61 2.27 7.44
C GLU A 23 -6.11 2.28 7.71
N GLN A 24 -5.48 1.11 7.80
CA GLN A 24 -4.02 1.02 7.90
C GLN A 24 -3.34 1.58 6.64
N LEU A 25 -3.83 1.21 5.45
CA LEU A 25 -3.33 1.75 4.19
C LEU A 25 -3.46 3.30 4.14
N ARG A 26 -4.61 3.82 4.58
CA ARG A 26 -4.85 5.26 4.70
C ARG A 26 -3.85 5.90 5.65
N MET A 27 -3.66 5.35 6.84
CA MET A 27 -2.73 5.91 7.83
C MET A 27 -1.29 5.93 7.30
N THR A 28 -0.87 4.90 6.58
CA THR A 28 0.50 4.80 6.05
C THR A 28 0.78 5.75 4.89
N TYR A 29 -0.16 5.87 3.94
CA TYR A 29 0.11 6.58 2.67
C TYR A 29 -0.74 7.85 2.44
N PHE A 30 -1.86 7.98 3.16
CA PHE A 30 -2.82 9.07 2.98
C PHE A 30 -3.38 9.57 4.34
N PRO A 31 -2.52 9.96 5.30
CA PRO A 31 -2.93 10.16 6.69
C PRO A 31 -4.05 11.22 6.85
N SER A 32 -4.07 12.22 5.97
CA SER A 32 -5.09 13.29 5.94
C SER A 32 -6.36 12.95 5.15
N ALA A 33 -6.39 11.82 4.43
CA ALA A 33 -7.57 11.42 3.67
C ALA A 33 -8.66 10.86 4.60
N LYS A 34 -9.92 11.04 4.19
CA LYS A 34 -11.08 10.39 4.84
C LYS A 34 -11.29 8.98 4.26
N LEU A 35 -11.91 8.08 5.02
CA LEU A 35 -12.21 6.72 4.53
C LEU A 35 -13.06 6.70 3.25
N LYS A 36 -14.04 7.62 3.11
CA LYS A 36 -14.80 7.76 1.86
C LYS A 36 -13.91 8.09 0.66
N THR A 37 -12.89 8.93 0.85
CA THR A 37 -11.91 9.26 -0.20
C THR A 37 -11.11 8.03 -0.59
N MET A 38 -10.75 7.17 0.37
CA MET A 38 -10.06 5.91 0.10
C MET A 38 -10.94 4.94 -0.70
N ALA A 39 -12.23 4.83 -0.35
CA ALA A 39 -13.18 4.02 -1.11
C ALA A 39 -13.28 4.51 -2.57
N ASN A 40 -13.40 5.82 -2.79
CA ASN A 40 -13.41 6.38 -4.14
C ASN A 40 -12.12 6.09 -4.91
N LYS A 41 -10.96 6.18 -4.25
CA LYS A 41 -9.66 5.83 -4.86
C LYS A 41 -9.59 4.35 -5.24
N HIS A 42 -10.16 3.46 -4.41
CA HIS A 42 -10.25 2.04 -4.73
C HIS A 42 -11.10 1.80 -5.98
N THR A 43 -12.30 2.38 -6.04
CA THR A 43 -13.19 2.28 -7.22
C THR A 43 -12.54 2.86 -8.48
N ALA A 44 -11.70 3.88 -8.34
CA ALA A 44 -10.95 4.48 -9.44
C ALA A 44 -9.70 3.68 -9.85
N GLY A 45 -9.41 2.53 -9.22
CA GLY A 45 -8.23 1.72 -9.51
C GLY A 45 -6.90 2.36 -9.07
N LEU A 46 -6.94 3.34 -8.16
CA LEU A 46 -5.77 4.08 -7.68
C LEU A 46 -5.09 3.46 -6.45
N LEU A 47 -5.67 2.38 -5.92
CA LEU A 47 -5.15 1.61 -4.79
C LEU A 47 -4.77 0.20 -5.25
N PRO A 48 -3.95 -0.54 -4.48
CA PRO A 48 -3.70 -1.95 -4.76
C PRO A 48 -5.01 -2.76 -4.84
N PRO A 49 -4.99 -3.93 -5.50
CA PRO A 49 -6.11 -4.85 -5.45
C PRO A 49 -6.42 -5.26 -3.99
N ARG A 50 -7.70 -5.50 -3.70
CA ARG A 50 -8.16 -5.96 -2.39
C ARG A 50 -8.73 -7.37 -2.50
N VAL A 51 -8.56 -8.16 -1.44
CA VAL A 51 -9.19 -9.48 -1.27
C VAL A 51 -10.22 -9.37 -0.17
N GLY A 52 -11.50 -9.38 -0.53
CA GLY A 52 -12.57 -9.03 0.42
C GLY A 52 -12.40 -7.60 0.91
N ASP A 53 -12.26 -7.42 2.23
CA ASP A 53 -12.14 -6.09 2.87
C ASP A 53 -10.71 -5.71 3.28
N VAL A 54 -9.72 -6.51 2.87
CA VAL A 54 -8.30 -6.29 3.18
C VAL A 54 -7.43 -6.26 1.93
N TYR A 55 -6.24 -5.70 2.06
CA TYR A 55 -5.20 -5.65 1.04
C TYR A 55 -4.10 -6.65 1.41
N ASP A 56 -3.59 -7.41 0.46
CA ASP A 56 -2.38 -8.20 0.68
C ASP A 56 -1.19 -7.26 0.85
N THR A 57 -0.41 -7.43 1.92
CA THR A 57 0.75 -6.56 2.21
C THR A 57 1.81 -6.60 1.11
N ARG A 58 1.95 -7.72 0.38
CA ARG A 58 2.84 -7.84 -0.78
C ARG A 58 2.38 -6.96 -1.93
N ASP A 59 1.08 -6.99 -2.23
CA ASP A 59 0.51 -6.18 -3.30
C ASP A 59 0.60 -4.69 -2.99
N VAL A 60 0.40 -4.31 -1.71
CA VAL A 60 0.63 -2.94 -1.24
C VAL A 60 2.09 -2.51 -1.45
N ALA A 61 3.04 -3.38 -1.10
CA ALA A 61 4.46 -3.09 -1.27
C ALA A 61 4.82 -2.90 -2.74
N SER A 62 4.42 -3.84 -3.60
CA SER A 62 4.67 -3.76 -5.05
C SER A 62 4.03 -2.54 -5.69
N TRP A 63 2.79 -2.20 -5.30
CA TRP A 63 2.11 -0.98 -5.76
C TRP A 63 2.86 0.30 -5.37
N TRP A 64 3.43 0.35 -4.17
CA TRP A 64 4.22 1.49 -3.73
C TRP A 64 5.56 1.58 -4.45
N ASP A 65 6.27 0.47 -4.57
CA ASP A 65 7.57 0.42 -5.22
C ASP A 65 7.46 0.82 -6.71
N ALA A 66 6.43 0.36 -7.41
CA ALA A 66 6.15 0.75 -8.80
C ALA A 66 5.95 2.27 -8.95
N GLN A 67 5.26 2.92 -8.00
CA GLN A 67 5.10 4.38 -8.01
C GLN A 67 6.43 5.11 -7.78
N ARG A 68 7.30 4.57 -6.93
CA ARG A 68 8.63 5.15 -6.68
C ARG A 68 9.52 5.03 -7.91
N GLU A 69 9.50 3.88 -8.57
CA GLU A 69 10.23 3.65 -9.82
C GLU A 69 9.74 4.59 -10.92
N ALA A 70 8.42 4.72 -11.11
CA ALA A 70 7.84 5.63 -12.10
C ALA A 70 8.16 7.11 -11.85
N ARG A 71 8.45 7.51 -10.60
CA ARG A 71 8.87 8.88 -10.25
C ARG A 71 10.37 9.12 -10.42
N ALA A 72 11.16 8.05 -10.47
CA ALA A 72 12.61 8.12 -10.61
C ALA A 72 13.06 8.06 -12.08
N ALA A 73 12.16 7.66 -12.99
CA ALA A 73 12.33 7.70 -14.44
C ALA A 73 12.01 9.09 -15.00
#